data_AF-A0A1V3N3G7-F1
#
_entry.id   AF-A0A1V3N3G7-F1
#
_cell.length_a   1.000
_cell.length_b   1.000
_cell.length_c   1.000
_cell.angle_alpha   90.00
_cell.angle_beta   90.00
_cell.angle_gamma   90.00
#
_symmetry.space_group_name_H-M   'P 1'
#
loop_
_entity.id
_entity.type
_entity.pdbx_description
1 polymer ?
#
loop_
_entity_poly.entity_id
_entity_poly.type
_entity_poly.pdbx_seq_one_letter_code
_entity_poly.pdbx_strand_id
1 'polypeptide(L)'
;MITKYSIYKGLQRPLVYRGFKGKFIGWGIGFLILGLVGGGLIGALTNMYLGGTITILIIAAGLTFTFYRQKAGLHDKTRYKGISIHSTRLKKNYVDPIP
;
A
#
# COMPACT_ATOMS: atom_id res chain seq x y z
N MET A 1 -24.94 -16.03 -33.17
CA MET A 1 -23.85 -15.11 -32.78
C MET A 1 -23.51 -15.38 -31.32
N ILE A 2 -22.29 -15.83 -31.03
CA ILE A 2 -21.85 -16.15 -29.66
C ILE A 2 -21.53 -14.84 -28.95
N THR A 3 -22.25 -14.54 -27.87
CA THR A 3 -21.97 -13.42 -26.95
C THR A 3 -20.59 -13.62 -26.34
N LYS A 4 -19.61 -12.85 -26.82
CA LYS A 4 -18.27 -12.79 -26.21
C LYS A 4 -18.36 -12.01 -24.90
N TYR A 5 -18.33 -12.73 -23.78
CA TYR A 5 -18.14 -12.11 -22.47
C TYR A 5 -16.71 -11.58 -22.38
N SER A 6 -16.54 -10.35 -21.89
CA SER A 6 -15.22 -9.78 -21.59
C SER A 6 -14.57 -10.65 -20.52
N ILE A 7 -13.64 -11.51 -20.92
CA ILE A 7 -12.84 -12.31 -19.99
C ILE A 7 -12.10 -11.31 -19.10
N TYR A 8 -12.40 -11.36 -17.80
CA TYR A 8 -11.71 -10.55 -16.81
C TYR A 8 -10.22 -10.91 -16.87
N LYS A 9 -9.43 -10.07 -17.54
CA LYS A 9 -7.97 -10.15 -17.46
C LYS A 9 -7.64 -9.88 -16.00
N GLY A 10 -7.20 -10.92 -15.28
CA GLY A 10 -6.95 -10.87 -13.85
C GLY A 10 -6.22 -9.58 -13.45
N LEU A 11 -6.59 -9.05 -12.29
CA LEU A 11 -6.07 -7.78 -11.77
C LEU A 11 -4.54 -7.74 -11.93
N GLN A 12 -4.04 -6.78 -12.71
CA GLN A 12 -2.63 -6.65 -13.06
C GLN A 12 -1.79 -6.72 -11.78
N ARG A 13 -0.68 -7.49 -11.80
CA ARG A 13 0.15 -7.69 -10.61
C ARG A 13 0.55 -6.31 -10.06
N PRO A 14 0.24 -6.00 -8.79
CA PRO A 14 0.53 -4.68 -8.24
C PRO A 14 2.04 -4.42 -8.28
N LEU A 15 2.43 -3.17 -8.49
CA LEU A 15 3.83 -2.76 -8.57
C LEU A 15 4.54 -3.10 -7.24
N VAL A 16 5.50 -4.02 -7.30
CA VAL A 16 6.34 -4.42 -6.16
C VAL A 16 7.80 -4.20 -6.55
N TYR A 17 8.52 -3.43 -5.74
CA TYR A 17 9.95 -3.17 -5.93
C TYR A 17 10.72 -3.47 -4.65
N ARG A 18 11.63 -4.46 -4.71
CA ARG A 18 12.52 -4.85 -3.59
C ARG A 18 11.79 -5.04 -2.25
N GLY A 19 10.59 -5.61 -2.29
CA GLY A 19 9.76 -5.86 -1.10
C GLY A 19 8.78 -4.73 -0.75
N PHE A 20 8.94 -3.53 -1.30
CA PHE A 20 7.99 -2.43 -1.15
C PHE A 20 6.86 -2.51 -2.17
N LYS A 21 5.63 -2.19 -1.75
CA LYS A 21 4.44 -2.29 -2.60
C LYS A 21 3.76 -0.92 -2.78
N GLY A 22 3.46 -0.56 -4.02
CA GLY A 22 2.66 0.63 -4.37
C GLY A 22 3.13 1.92 -3.69
N LYS A 23 2.23 2.58 -2.94
CA LYS A 23 2.47 3.88 -2.27
C LYS A 23 3.68 3.88 -1.33
N PHE A 24 4.05 2.74 -0.74
CA PHE A 24 5.20 2.68 0.18
C PHE A 24 6.54 2.87 -0.53
N ILE A 25 6.63 2.58 -1.83
CA ILE A 25 7.83 2.88 -2.63
C ILE A 25 8.08 4.40 -2.64
N GLY A 26 7.01 5.18 -2.85
CA GLY A 26 7.08 6.64 -2.80
C GLY A 26 7.46 7.19 -1.42
N TRP A 27 6.95 6.57 -0.35
CA TRP A 27 7.35 6.93 1.02
C TRP A 27 8.84 6.65 1.26
N GLY A 28 9.34 5.50 0.81
CA GLY A 28 10.76 5.15 0.90
C GLY A 28 11.66 6.14 0.16
N ILE A 29 11.31 6.50 -1.08
CA ILE A 29 12.02 7.53 -1.86
C ILE A 29 11.97 8.88 -1.13
N GLY A 30 10.82 9.24 -0.55
CA GLY A 30 10.66 10.46 0.24
C GLY A 30 11.65 10.52 1.42
N PHE A 31 11.80 9.43 2.17
CA PHE A 31 12.79 9.37 3.26
C PHE A 31 14.23 9.42 2.78
N LEU A 32 14.55 8.86 1.61
CA LEU A 32 15.88 8.98 1.00
C LEU A 32 16.22 10.43 0.66
N ILE A 33 15.30 11.13 0.00
CA ILE A 33 15.47 12.54 -0.35
C ILE A 33 15.55 13.41 0.91
N LEU A 34 14.65 13.19 1.87
CA LEU A 34 14.60 13.96 3.11
C LEU A 34 15.87 13.75 3.95
N GLY A 35 16.37 12.51 4.05
CA GLY A 35 17.62 12.22 4.74
C GLY A 35 18.80 12.92 4.09
N LEU A 36 18.91 12.86 2.76
CA LEU A 36 19.99 13.50 2.01
C LEU A 36 19.98 15.03 2.14
N VAL A 37 18.82 15.66 1.94
CA VAL A 37 18.69 17.12 2.02
C VAL A 37 18.84 17.60 3.46
N GLY A 38 18.15 16.95 4.41
CA GLY A 38 18.18 17.33 5.82
C GLY A 38 19.55 17.11 6.45
N GLY A 39 20.15 15.94 6.25
CA GLY A 39 21.47 15.66 6.78
C GLY A 39 22.58 16.42 6.05
N GLY A 40 22.44 16.69 4.74
CA GLY A 40 23.33 17.58 4.01
C GLY A 40 23.30 19.01 4.54
N LEU A 41 22.11 19.56 4.80
CA LEU A 41 21.94 20.89 5.37
C LEU A 41 22.53 20.99 6.78
N ILE A 42 22.27 20.01 7.65
CA ILE A 42 22.83 19.96 9.00
C ILE A 42 24.35 19.77 8.96
N GLY A 43 24.83 18.95 8.03
CA GLY A 43 26.26 18.77 7.78
C GLY A 43 26.96 20.06 7.39
N ALA A 44 26.32 20.86 6.53
CA ALA A 44 26.84 22.15 6.07
C ALA A 44 26.81 23.23 7.16
N LEU A 45 25.78 23.24 8.03
CA LEU A 45 25.63 24.26 9.07
C LEU A 45 26.41 23.94 10.36
N THR A 46 26.70 22.66 10.62
CA THR A 46 27.29 22.24 11.90
C THR A 46 28.59 21.48 11.68
N ASN A 47 28.49 20.23 11.24
CA ASN A 47 29.65 19.37 11.00
C ASN A 47 29.23 18.18 10.11
N MET A 48 30.05 17.85 9.12
CA MET A 48 29.78 16.75 8.18
C MET A 48 29.59 15.40 8.87
N TYR A 49 30.28 15.13 9.98
CA TYR A 49 30.08 13.89 10.74
C TYR A 49 28.67 13.79 11.34
N LEU A 50 28.17 14.89 11.91
CA LEU A 50 26.80 15.00 12.43
C LEU A 50 25.76 14.93 11.32
N GLY A 51 26.00 15.60 10.19
CA GLY A 51 25.13 15.51 9.02
C GLY A 51 25.02 14.08 8.47
N GLY A 52 26.14 13.38 8.39
CA GLY A 52 26.21 11.99 7.94
C GLY A 52 25.47 11.03 8.87
N THR A 53 25.67 11.14 10.18
CA THR A 53 24.95 10.29 11.15
C THR A 53 23.44 10.53 11.10
N ILE A 54 23.02 11.78 11.01
CA ILE A 54 21.59 12.14 10.91
C ILE A 54 20.99 11.62 9.61
N THR A 55 21.71 11.72 8.48
CA THR A 55 21.28 11.17 7.19
C THR A 55 20.99 9.67 7.31
N ILE A 56 21.94 8.92 7.88
CA ILE A 56 21.81 7.46 8.06
C ILE A 56 20.62 7.14 8.97
N LEU A 57 20.49 7.85 10.09
CA LEU A 57 19.40 7.64 11.03
C LEU A 57 18.03 7.91 10.41
N ILE A 58 17.88 8.99 9.65
CA ILE A 58 16.61 9.34 8.99
C ILE A 58 16.24 8.27 7.96
N ILE A 59 17.19 7.86 7.12
CA ILE A 59 16.93 6.86 6.08
C ILE A 59 16.60 5.51 6.71
N ALA A 60 17.41 5.06 7.68
CA ALA A 60 17.19 3.79 8.36
C ALA A 60 15.85 3.79 9.09
N ALA A 61 15.55 4.81 9.90
CA ALA A 61 14.28 4.93 10.61
C ALA A 61 13.09 5.01 9.65
N GLY A 62 13.19 5.82 8.58
CA GLY A 62 12.15 6.00 7.58
C GLY A 62 11.82 4.72 6.80
N LEU A 63 12.85 3.99 6.37
CA LEU A 63 12.67 2.70 5.69
C LEU A 63 12.11 1.64 6.65
N THR A 64 12.58 1.60 7.89
CA THR A 64 12.07 0.66 8.90
C THR A 64 10.60 0.95 9.21
N PHE A 65 10.23 2.22 9.39
CA PHE A 65 8.86 2.68 9.60
C PHE A 65 7.95 2.31 8.42
N THR A 66 8.39 2.52 7.19
CA THR A 66 7.60 2.14 6.00
C THR A 66 7.42 0.63 5.88
N PHE A 67 8.44 -0.17 6.20
CA PHE A 67 8.32 -1.62 6.27
C PHE A 67 7.29 -2.08 7.29
N TYR A 68 7.32 -1.53 8.51
CA TYR A 68 6.33 -1.86 9.53
C TYR A 68 4.92 -1.45 9.10
N ARG A 69 4.76 -0.25 8.54
CA ARG A 69 3.45 0.24 8.10
C ARG A 69 2.90 -0.56 6.92
N GLN A 70 3.77 -1.06 6.05
CA GLN A 70 3.37 -1.92 4.95
C GLN A 70 2.76 -3.25 5.41
N LYS A 71 3.16 -3.77 6.60
CA LYS A 71 2.53 -4.97 7.17
C LYS A 71 1.06 -4.76 7.55
N ALA A 72 0.66 -3.53 7.86
CA ALA A 72 -0.74 -3.19 8.17
C ALA A 72 -1.66 -3.20 6.94
N GLY A 73 -1.09 -3.19 5.73
CA GLY A 73 -1.81 -3.22 4.47
C GLY A 73 -1.52 -2.00 3.59
N LEU A 74 -1.84 -2.12 2.30
CA LEU A 74 -1.61 -1.05 1.31
C LEU A 74 -2.66 0.05 1.35
N HIS A 75 -3.86 -0.29 1.79
CA HIS A 75 -4.99 0.63 1.87
C HIS A 75 -5.56 0.59 3.28
N ASP A 76 -5.76 1.76 3.85
CA ASP A 76 -6.57 1.91 5.05
C ASP A 76 -8.00 1.54 4.70
N LYS A 77 -8.41 0.36 5.13
CA LYS A 77 -9.78 -0.13 4.98
C LYS A 77 -10.49 0.14 6.29
N THR A 78 -11.59 0.90 6.25
CA THR A 78 -12.49 1.04 7.39
C THR A 78 -13.00 -0.34 7.77
N ARG A 79 -12.51 -0.87 8.89
CA ARG A 79 -12.96 -2.15 9.45
C ARG A 79 -14.16 -1.85 10.35
N TYR A 80 -15.36 -2.09 9.86
CA TYR A 80 -16.53 -2.16 10.73
C TYR A 80 -16.44 -3.40 11.60
N LYS A 81 -16.45 -3.24 12.93
CA LYS A 81 -16.63 -4.33 13.88
C LYS A 81 -18.14 -4.60 14.02
N GLY A 82 -18.72 -5.31 13.07
CA GLY A 82 -20.14 -5.65 13.08
C GLY A 82 -20.46 -6.77 12.09
N ILE A 83 -21.59 -7.45 12.29
CA ILE A 83 -22.09 -8.48 11.37
C ILE A 83 -22.74 -7.77 10.18
N SER A 84 -22.14 -7.87 9.00
CA SER A 84 -22.73 -7.37 7.75
C SER A 84 -23.64 -8.43 7.14
N ILE A 85 -24.95 -8.30 7.31
CA ILE A 85 -25.93 -9.16 6.62
C ILE A 85 -26.21 -8.55 5.24
N HIS A 86 -25.71 -9.17 4.19
CA HIS A 86 -26.06 -8.79 2.81
C HIS A 86 -27.39 -9.46 2.44
N SER A 87 -28.44 -8.66 2.25
CA SER A 87 -29.72 -9.17 1.76
C SER A 87 -29.57 -9.63 0.30
N THR A 88 -29.58 -10.94 0.07
CA THR A 88 -29.61 -11.51 -1.27
C THR A 88 -31.00 -11.33 -1.88
N ARG A 89 -31.14 -10.38 -2.81
CA ARG A 89 -32.32 -10.27 -3.68
C ARG A 89 -32.24 -11.26 -4.85
N LEU A 90 -32.16 -12.55 -4.55
CA LEU A 90 -32.29 -13.58 -5.59
C LEU A 90 -33.77 -13.75 -5.91
N LYS A 91 -34.16 -13.49 -7.16
CA LYS A 91 -35.51 -13.81 -7.66
C LYS A 91 -35.64 -15.34 -7.67
N LYS A 92 -36.48 -15.88 -6.80
CA LYS A 92 -36.77 -17.31 -6.75
C LYS A 92 -37.71 -17.63 -7.91
N ASN A 93 -37.16 -18.05 -9.04
CA ASN A 93 -37.95 -18.66 -10.11
C ASN A 93 -38.13 -20.14 -9.75
N TYR A 94 -39.04 -20.44 -8.84
CA TYR A 94 -39.48 -21.82 -8.64
C TYR A 94 -40.54 -22.10 -9.71
N VAL A 95 -40.29 -23.11 -10.52
CA VAL A 95 -41.35 -23.75 -11.32
C VAL A 95 -42.06 -24.67 -10.35
N ASP A 96 -43.34 -24.41 -10.09
CA ASP A 96 -44.15 -25.31 -9.27
C ASP A 96 -44.18 -26.70 -9.94
N PRO A 97 -43.96 -27.80 -9.19
CA PRO A 97 -44.22 -29.12 -9.73
C PRO A 97 -45.71 -29.19 -10.06
N ILE A 98 -46.02 -29.48 -11.32
CA ILE A 98 -47.37 -29.69 -11.84
C ILE A 98 -48.04 -30.81 -11.00
N PRO A 99 -49.34 -30.68 -10.66
CA PRO A 99 -50.07 -31.57 -9.75
C PRO A 99 -50.08 -33.05 -10.16
#